data_AF-A0A917PPY9-F1
#
_entry.id   AF-A0A917PPY9-F1
#
_cell.length_a   1.000
_cell.length_b   1.000
_cell.length_c   1.000
_cell.angle_alpha   90.00
_cell.angle_beta   90.00
_cell.angle_gamma   90.00
#
_symmetry.space_group_name_H-M   'P 1'
#
loop_
_entity.id
_entity.type
_entity.pdbx_description
1 polymer ?
#
loop_
_entity_poly.entity_id
_entity_poly.type
_entity_poly.pdbx_seq_one_letter_code
_entity_poly.pdbx_strand_id
1 'polypeptide(L)'
;MAKQAAAAQTASGRPTAQGASVSTGEVFDLYGMPMTVDAARSMTAASVISAMSKALSNLRRVADPAAIASAGSALDSLEVIWLLAKFDKPFGRQLIDVTKVDRHRWSNLADVAGLVHESIGSAS
;
A
#
# COMPACT_ATOMS: atom_id res chain seq x y z
N MET A 1 56.29 -21.70 -19.98
CA MET A 1 55.43 -22.66 -19.24
C MET A 1 54.51 -21.86 -18.32
N ALA A 2 53.30 -22.38 -18.12
CA ALA A 2 52.08 -21.87 -17.45
C ALA A 2 52.25 -21.03 -16.16
N LYS A 3 51.28 -20.29 -15.59
CA LYS A 3 49.90 -19.76 -15.83
C LYS A 3 49.39 -19.42 -14.41
N GLN A 4 48.54 -18.39 -14.25
CA GLN A 4 47.62 -18.02 -13.10
C GLN A 4 47.89 -16.59 -12.57
N ALA A 5 47.01 -15.59 -12.76
CA ALA A 5 45.64 -15.35 -12.24
C ALA A 5 45.67 -15.10 -10.70
N ALA A 6 45.07 -14.07 -10.09
CA ALA A 6 43.75 -13.44 -10.27
C ALA A 6 43.75 -12.00 -9.64
N ALA A 7 43.16 -10.97 -10.26
CA ALA A 7 41.79 -10.43 -10.06
C ALA A 7 41.44 -10.14 -8.58
N ALA A 8 41.44 -8.88 -8.11
CA ALA A 8 40.45 -7.81 -8.31
C ALA A 8 39.23 -7.88 -7.34
N GLN A 9 39.16 -6.85 -6.50
CA GLN A 9 37.97 -6.19 -5.95
C GLN A 9 37.08 -6.97 -4.96
N THR A 10 37.33 -6.70 -3.68
CA THR A 10 36.44 -7.00 -2.55
C THR A 10 35.22 -6.06 -2.59
N ALA A 11 34.15 -6.49 -3.28
CA ALA A 11 32.84 -5.87 -3.15
C ALA A 11 32.15 -6.37 -1.87
N SER A 12 31.76 -5.43 -1.01
CA SER A 12 31.00 -5.66 0.22
C SER A 12 29.68 -6.38 -0.07
N GLY A 13 29.57 -7.62 0.38
CA GLY A 13 28.34 -8.42 0.33
C GLY A 13 27.31 -7.89 1.33
N ARG A 14 26.29 -7.21 0.83
CA ARG A 14 25.02 -6.97 1.52
C ARG A 14 24.15 -8.22 1.31
N PRO A 15 23.73 -8.95 2.36
CA PRO A 15 22.80 -10.06 2.16
C PRO A 15 21.45 -9.54 1.66
N THR A 16 20.95 -10.22 0.64
CA THR A 16 19.74 -9.99 -0.13
C THR A 16 18.49 -10.09 0.73
N ALA A 17 17.70 -9.00 0.76
CA ALA A 17 16.33 -9.09 1.21
C ALA A 17 15.54 -9.93 0.20
N GLN A 18 15.23 -11.16 0.64
CA GLN A 18 14.05 -11.94 0.29
C GLN A 18 13.32 -11.49 -0.99
N GLY A 19 13.61 -12.20 -2.09
CA GLY A 19 12.81 -12.13 -3.30
C GLY A 19 11.40 -12.63 -3.01
N ALA A 20 10.48 -11.71 -2.74
CA ALA A 20 9.08 -11.93 -3.06
C ALA A 20 9.02 -12.05 -4.58
N SER A 21 8.59 -13.20 -5.08
CA SER A 21 8.19 -13.39 -6.46
C SER A 21 7.11 -12.36 -6.78
N VAL A 22 7.48 -11.24 -7.38
CA VAL A 22 6.51 -10.27 -7.90
C VAL A 22 5.84 -10.99 -9.07
N SER A 23 4.59 -11.39 -8.90
CA SER A 23 3.81 -11.95 -10.02
C SER A 23 3.81 -10.89 -11.13
N THR A 24 4.00 -11.31 -12.37
CA THR A 24 4.38 -10.42 -13.49
C THR A 24 3.30 -9.39 -13.89
N GLY A 25 2.20 -9.27 -13.13
CA GLY A 25 1.12 -8.29 -13.31
C GLY A 25 0.83 -7.41 -12.08
N GLU A 26 1.45 -7.67 -10.92
CA GLU A 26 1.22 -6.89 -9.70
C GLU A 26 2.14 -5.66 -9.67
N VAL A 27 1.57 -4.48 -9.89
CA VAL A 27 2.29 -3.21 -9.84
C VAL A 27 1.75 -2.37 -8.68
N PHE A 28 2.64 -1.87 -7.84
CA PHE A 28 2.33 -0.96 -6.74
C PHE A 28 3.06 0.38 -6.93
N ASP A 29 2.46 1.46 -6.44
CA ASP A 29 3.10 2.77 -6.41
C ASP A 29 4.13 2.88 -5.27
N LEU A 30 4.79 4.03 -5.17
CA LEU A 30 5.83 4.27 -4.17
C LEU A 30 5.33 4.23 -2.71
N TYR A 31 4.02 4.31 -2.50
CA TYR A 31 3.37 4.18 -1.19
C TYR A 31 2.88 2.76 -0.92
N GLY A 32 2.94 1.85 -1.90
CA GLY A 32 2.38 0.50 -1.83
C GLY A 32 0.91 0.43 -2.23
N MET A 33 0.37 1.47 -2.89
CA MET A 33 -0.98 1.45 -3.44
C MET A 33 -1.02 0.66 -4.74
N PRO A 34 -2.09 -0.10 -5.02
CA PRO A 34 -2.14 -0.90 -6.23
C PRO A 34 -2.32 -0.03 -7.47
N MET A 35 -1.55 -0.32 -8.51
CA MET A 35 -1.65 0.32 -9.83
C MET A 35 -2.36 -0.56 -10.86
N THR A 36 -2.54 -1.84 -10.57
CA THR A 36 -3.31 -2.81 -11.38
C THR A 36 -4.39 -3.47 -10.54
N VAL A 37 -5.41 -4.03 -11.19
CA VAL A 37 -6.48 -4.79 -10.52
C VAL A 37 -5.91 -6.01 -9.81
N ASP A 38 -4.96 -6.71 -10.43
CA ASP A 38 -4.31 -7.89 -9.84
C ASP A 38 -3.53 -7.51 -8.58
N ALA A 39 -2.79 -6.39 -8.60
CA ALA A 39 -2.12 -5.86 -7.42
C ALA A 39 -3.11 -5.53 -6.30
N ALA A 40 -4.26 -4.93 -6.63
CA ALA A 40 -5.27 -4.64 -5.62
C ALA A 40 -5.81 -5.92 -4.98
N ARG A 41 -6.12 -6.94 -5.80
CA ARG A 41 -6.66 -8.22 -5.35
C ARG A 41 -5.67 -9.06 -4.54
N SER A 42 -4.37 -8.88 -4.73
CA SER A 42 -3.35 -9.57 -3.92
C SER A 42 -3.08 -8.91 -2.57
N MET A 43 -3.63 -7.71 -2.31
CA MET A 43 -3.42 -7.03 -1.04
C MET A 43 -4.17 -7.70 0.11
N THR A 44 -3.44 -7.96 1.19
CA THR A 44 -4.01 -8.24 2.50
C THR A 44 -4.51 -6.95 3.18
N ALA A 45 -5.41 -7.07 4.14
CA ALA A 45 -5.86 -5.94 4.97
C ALA A 45 -4.67 -5.18 5.60
N ALA A 46 -3.64 -5.89 6.08
CA ALA A 46 -2.44 -5.28 6.64
C ALA A 46 -1.65 -4.45 5.61
N SER A 47 -1.53 -4.93 4.36
CA SER A 47 -0.90 -4.16 3.29
C SER A 47 -1.72 -2.93 2.89
N VAL A 48 -3.06 -3.01 2.91
CA VAL A 48 -3.93 -1.85 2.68
C VAL A 48 -3.69 -0.79 3.75
N ILE A 49 -3.71 -1.19 5.04
CA ILE A 49 -3.42 -0.28 6.16
C ILE A 49 -2.03 0.35 6.01
N SER A 50 -1.01 -0.44 5.69
CA SER A 50 0.36 0.07 5.52
C SER A 50 0.45 1.10 4.39
N ALA A 51 -0.17 0.81 3.24
CA ALA A 51 -0.19 1.70 2.10
C ALA A 51 -0.92 3.02 2.42
N MET A 52 -2.11 2.93 3.04
CA MET A 52 -2.85 4.10 3.50
C MET A 52 -2.07 4.94 4.52
N SER A 53 -1.41 4.29 5.48
CA SER A 53 -0.61 4.97 6.50
C SER A 53 0.56 5.75 5.88
N LYS A 54 1.27 5.15 4.92
CA LYS A 54 2.36 5.81 4.19
C LYS A 54 1.86 6.99 3.36
N ALA A 55 0.75 6.79 2.65
CA ALA A 55 0.14 7.83 1.83
C ALA A 55 -0.34 9.02 2.69
N LEU A 56 -0.96 8.74 3.84
CA LEU A 56 -1.41 9.78 4.76
C LEU A 56 -0.24 10.49 5.45
N SER A 57 0.83 9.78 5.78
CA SER A 57 2.04 10.39 6.34
C SER A 57 2.65 11.39 5.39
N ASN A 58 2.69 11.04 4.10
CA ASN A 58 3.15 11.94 3.07
C ASN A 58 2.21 13.15 2.89
N LEU A 59 0.89 12.93 2.94
CA LEU A 59 -0.11 14.01 2.86
C LEU A 59 0.01 14.99 4.03
N ARG A 60 0.05 14.46 5.27
CA ARG A 60 0.18 15.24 6.52
C ARG A 60 1.60 15.74 6.78
N ARG A 61 2.59 15.35 5.96
CA ARG A 61 4.03 15.61 6.16
C ARG A 61 4.54 15.14 7.53
N VAL A 62 4.04 13.99 7.99
CA VAL A 62 4.45 13.34 9.24
C VAL A 62 5.58 12.35 8.93
N ALA A 63 6.62 12.35 9.76
CA ALA A 63 7.81 11.54 9.54
C ALA A 63 7.60 10.04 9.82
N ASP A 64 6.66 9.69 10.71
CA ASP A 64 6.42 8.31 11.13
C ASP A 64 5.03 7.80 10.71
N PRO A 65 4.95 6.91 9.70
CA PRO A 65 3.72 6.25 9.31
C PRO A 65 3.16 5.28 10.33
N ALA A 66 4.00 4.73 11.22
CA ALA A 66 3.52 3.85 12.27
C ALA A 66 2.66 4.62 13.29
N ALA A 67 2.98 5.89 13.54
CA ALA A 67 2.17 6.75 14.40
C ALA A 67 0.75 6.96 13.86
N ILE A 68 0.57 6.98 12.53
CA ILE A 68 -0.75 7.10 11.89
C ILE A 68 -1.53 5.79 11.95
N ALA A 69 -0.85 4.65 11.74
CA ALA A 69 -1.48 3.33 11.79
C ALA A 69 -1.92 2.93 13.20
N SER A 70 -1.15 3.36 14.22
CA SER A 70 -1.32 2.95 15.62
C SER A 70 -2.16 3.92 16.44
N ALA A 71 -2.14 5.21 16.12
CA ALA A 71 -3.08 6.14 16.70
C ALA A 71 -4.41 5.90 16.01
N GLY A 72 -5.49 5.76 16.79
CA GLY A 72 -6.86 5.99 16.32
C GLY A 72 -7.07 7.45 15.92
N SER A 73 -6.14 7.99 15.13
CA SER A 73 -6.13 9.34 14.59
C SER A 73 -7.42 9.50 13.82
N ALA A 74 -8.22 10.46 14.25
CA ALA A 74 -9.36 10.89 13.49
C ALA A 74 -8.89 11.22 12.07
N LEU A 75 -9.49 10.54 11.09
CA LEU A 75 -9.37 10.91 9.70
C LEU A 75 -10.39 12.01 9.43
N ASP A 76 -9.96 13.07 8.76
CA ASP A 76 -10.91 14.02 8.22
C ASP A 76 -11.57 13.44 6.95
N SER A 77 -12.72 14.01 6.57
CA SER A 77 -13.48 13.49 5.43
C SER A 77 -12.75 13.64 4.09
N LEU A 78 -11.86 14.62 3.94
CA LEU A 78 -11.08 14.83 2.71
C LEU A 78 -9.97 13.77 2.58
N GLU A 79 -9.32 13.44 3.69
CA GLU A 79 -8.31 12.39 3.76
C GLU A 79 -8.90 11.02 3.41
N VAL A 80 -10.09 10.71 3.92
CA VAL A 80 -10.81 9.48 3.57
C VAL A 80 -11.09 9.45 2.07
N ILE A 81 -11.70 10.50 1.51
CA ILE A 81 -12.02 10.56 0.07
C ILE A 81 -10.76 10.43 -0.79
N TRP A 82 -9.66 11.10 -0.39
CA TRP A 82 -8.39 11.03 -1.10
C TRP A 82 -7.78 9.62 -1.09
N LEU A 83 -7.83 8.93 0.05
CA LEU A 83 -7.38 7.54 0.17
C LEU A 83 -8.23 6.60 -0.69
N LEU A 84 -9.55 6.74 -0.67
CA LEU A 84 -10.45 5.92 -1.48
C LEU A 84 -10.18 6.09 -2.98
N ALA A 85 -10.05 7.34 -3.45
CA ALA A 85 -9.77 7.64 -4.85
C ALA A 85 -8.45 7.02 -5.35
N LYS A 86 -7.45 6.86 -4.48
CA LYS A 86 -6.19 6.18 -4.82
C LYS A 86 -6.40 4.69 -5.10
N PHE A 87 -7.23 4.00 -4.31
CA PHE A 87 -7.53 2.58 -4.50
C PHE A 87 -8.53 2.31 -5.63
N ASP A 88 -9.37 3.28 -5.97
CA ASP A 88 -10.29 3.20 -7.11
C ASP A 88 -9.56 3.29 -8.47
N LYS A 89 -8.41 3.97 -8.52
CA LYS A 89 -7.63 4.20 -9.74
C LYS A 89 -7.41 2.96 -10.61
N PRO A 90 -6.95 1.81 -10.10
CA PRO A 90 -6.77 0.60 -10.92
C PRO A 90 -8.07 0.03 -11.50
N PHE A 91 -9.23 0.30 -10.88
CA PHE A 91 -10.52 -0.23 -11.32
C PHE A 91 -11.25 0.69 -12.30
N GLY A 92 -10.80 1.95 -12.46
CA GLY A 92 -11.45 2.94 -13.32
C GLY A 92 -12.89 3.30 -12.91
N ARG A 93 -13.32 2.86 -11.73
CA ARG A 93 -14.65 3.08 -11.15
C ARG A 93 -14.53 3.27 -9.64
N GLN A 94 -15.57 3.85 -9.05
CA GLN A 94 -15.69 3.97 -7.60
C GLN A 94 -15.99 2.59 -6.99
N LEU A 95 -15.08 2.02 -6.20
CA LEU A 95 -15.28 0.76 -5.49
C LEU A 95 -16.24 0.93 -4.31
N ILE A 96 -16.12 2.07 -3.61
CA ILE A 96 -16.87 2.35 -2.39
C ILE A 96 -17.85 3.48 -2.64
N ASP A 97 -19.14 3.13 -2.61
CA ASP A 97 -20.20 4.12 -2.53
C ASP A 97 -20.23 4.70 -1.12
N VAL A 98 -19.60 5.87 -0.99
CA VAL A 98 -19.43 6.54 0.28
C VAL A 98 -20.79 6.84 0.96
N THR A 99 -21.84 7.07 0.19
CA THR A 99 -23.18 7.40 0.74
C THR A 99 -23.81 6.26 1.54
N LYS A 100 -23.33 5.01 1.32
CA LYS A 100 -23.83 3.80 1.98
C LYS A 100 -23.02 3.37 3.19
N VAL A 101 -21.93 4.07 3.49
CA VAL A 101 -21.05 3.71 4.60
C VAL A 101 -21.40 4.53 5.84
N ASP A 102 -21.50 3.84 6.98
CA ASP A 102 -21.71 4.48 8.28
C ASP A 102 -20.53 5.44 8.60
N ARG A 103 -20.85 6.66 9.04
CA ARG A 103 -19.86 7.68 9.44
C ARG A 103 -18.85 7.16 10.47
N HIS A 104 -19.26 6.25 11.35
CA HIS A 104 -18.36 5.64 12.33
C HIS A 104 -17.23 4.85 11.66
N ARG A 105 -17.50 4.19 10.53
CA ARG A 105 -16.51 3.39 9.77
C ARG A 105 -15.51 4.24 8.98
N TRP A 106 -15.64 5.56 8.97
CA TRP A 106 -14.65 6.48 8.40
C TRP A 106 -13.85 7.26 9.43
N SER A 107 -14.15 7.06 10.71
CA SER A 107 -13.51 7.83 11.77
C SER A 107 -12.06 7.42 12.04
N ASN A 108 -11.65 6.23 11.60
CA ASN A 108 -10.30 5.71 11.78
C ASN A 108 -9.80 4.93 10.56
N LEU A 109 -8.49 4.80 10.46
CA LEU A 109 -7.81 4.17 9.33
C LEU A 109 -8.09 2.68 9.17
N ALA A 110 -8.23 1.96 10.28
CA ALA A 110 -8.45 0.51 10.24
C ALA A 110 -9.80 0.17 9.59
N ASP A 111 -10.85 0.91 9.95
CA ASP A 111 -12.18 0.71 9.38
C ASP A 111 -12.22 1.10 7.89
N VAL A 112 -11.57 2.19 7.50
CA VAL A 112 -11.46 2.61 6.08
C VAL A 112 -10.67 1.58 5.27
N ALA A 113 -9.57 1.06 5.81
CA ALA A 113 -8.80 0.01 5.16
C ALA A 113 -9.61 -1.30 5.03
N GLY A 114 -10.39 -1.65 6.06
CA GLY A 114 -11.30 -2.79 6.03
C GLY A 114 -12.33 -2.67 4.91
N LEU A 115 -12.98 -1.51 4.78
CA LEU A 115 -13.92 -1.21 3.69
C LEU A 115 -13.29 -1.37 2.31
N VAL A 116 -12.08 -0.85 2.12
CA VAL A 116 -11.35 -0.98 0.85
C VAL A 116 -11.04 -2.44 0.54
N HIS A 117 -10.54 -3.18 1.52
CA HIS A 117 -10.21 -4.60 1.35
C HIS A 117 -11.46 -5.45 1.04
N GLU A 118 -12.57 -5.22 1.74
CA GLU A 118 -13.89 -5.84 1.46
C GLU A 118 -14.35 -5.53 0.03
N SER A 119 -14.25 -4.26 -0.38
CA SER A 119 -14.73 -3.80 -1.68
C SER A 119 -13.90 -4.36 -2.82
N ILE A 120 -12.57 -4.43 -2.68
CA ILE A 120 -11.66 -5.08 -3.63
C ILE A 120 -12.03 -6.55 -3.82
N GLY A 121 -12.31 -7.28 -2.72
CA GLY A 121 -12.73 -8.68 -2.79
C GLY A 121 -14.08 -8.89 -3.48
N SER A 122 -14.98 -7.91 -3.40
CA SER A 122 -16.30 -7.96 -4.05
C SER A 122 -16.33 -7.46 -5.51
N ALA A 123 -15.29 -6.74 -5.93
CA ALA A 123 -15.23 -6.12 -7.26
C ALA A 123 -15.01 -7.20 -8.33
N SER A 124 -16.09 -7.59 -8.99
CA SER A 124 -16.09 -8.50 -10.16
C SER A 124 -15.47 -7.83 -11.38
#